data_AF-A0A919UET4-F1
#
_entry.id   AF-A0A919UET4-F1
#
_cell.length_a   1.000
_cell.length_b   1.000
_cell.length_c   1.000
_cell.angle_alpha   90.00
_cell.angle_beta   90.00
_cell.angle_gamma   90.00
#
_symmetry.space_group_name_H-M   'P 1'
#
loop_
_entity.id
_entity.type
_entity.pdbx_description
1 polymer ?
#
loop_
_entity_poly.entity_id
_entity_poly.type
_entity_poly.pdbx_seq_one_letter_code
_entity_poly.pdbx_strand_id
1 'polypeptide(L)'
;MGQQEPLIMQIYCRLEVAVNDPDVIAKLAGQQLREADIDWSRKEEDLEEAVHQLESDLQEALACVVEQNRMTEHLSGVEPRGGLVFTAFGKPDDRFRPGFTDFL
;
A
#
# COMPACT_ATOMS: atom_id res chain seq x y z
N MET A 1 13.87 -23.37 -26.02
CA MET A 1 14.29 -23.12 -24.63
C MET A 1 13.03 -23.10 -23.80
N GLY A 2 12.86 -24.02 -22.86
CA GLY A 2 11.65 -24.05 -22.02
C GLY A 2 11.56 -22.78 -21.19
N GLN A 3 10.40 -22.12 -21.16
CA GLN A 3 10.15 -21.08 -20.16
C GLN A 3 10.16 -21.78 -18.80
N GLN A 4 11.16 -21.47 -17.99
CA GLN A 4 11.16 -21.89 -16.59
C GLN A 4 10.08 -21.09 -15.86
N GLU A 5 9.23 -21.77 -15.09
CA GLU A 5 8.22 -21.09 -14.28
C GLU A 5 8.90 -20.13 -13.28
N PRO A 6 8.33 -18.93 -13.05
CA PRO A 6 8.90 -17.97 -12.12
C PRO A 6 8.84 -18.51 -10.69
N LEU A 7 9.94 -18.37 -9.94
CA LEU A 7 9.93 -18.60 -8.50
C LEU A 7 9.21 -17.44 -7.81
N ILE A 8 8.18 -17.75 -7.04
CA ILE A 8 7.42 -16.76 -6.30
C ILE A 8 8.08 -16.52 -4.94
N MET A 9 8.41 -15.27 -4.64
CA MET A 9 9.03 -14.86 -3.38
C MET A 9 8.25 -13.68 -2.78
N GLN A 10 8.12 -13.66 -1.46
CA GLN A 10 7.52 -12.55 -0.71
C GLN A 10 8.63 -11.72 -0.06
N ILE A 11 8.55 -10.40 -0.16
CA ILE A 11 9.50 -9.48 0.48
C ILE A 11 8.80 -8.85 1.69
N TYR A 12 9.34 -9.13 2.88
CA TYR A 12 8.89 -8.50 4.13
C TYR A 12 9.94 -7.49 4.58
N CYS A 13 9.60 -6.20 4.49
CA CYS A 13 10.48 -5.11 4.90
C CYS A 13 9.85 -4.29 6.02
N ARG A 14 10.71 -3.74 6.89
CA ARG A 14 10.34 -2.74 7.90
C ARG A 14 11.07 -1.46 7.56
N LEU A 15 10.33 -0.36 7.48
CA LEU A 15 10.85 0.97 7.17
C LEU A 15 10.35 1.96 8.22
N GLU A 16 11.24 2.75 8.79
CA GLU A 16 10.89 3.89 9.63
C GLU A 16 10.95 5.17 8.77
N VAL A 17 9.90 5.98 8.82
CA VAL A 17 9.81 7.26 8.09
C VAL A 17 9.38 8.37 9.03
N ALA A 18 9.92 9.57 8.82
CA ALA A 18 9.44 10.78 9.46
C ALA A 18 8.46 11.49 8.52
N VAL A 19 7.20 11.62 8.93
CA VAL A 19 6.19 12.40 8.20
C VAL A 19 6.23 13.83 8.71
N ASN A 20 6.83 14.73 7.95
CA ASN A 20 7.01 16.13 8.34
C ASN A 20 5.82 17.03 7.98
N ASP A 21 4.98 16.59 7.04
CA ASP A 21 3.75 17.27 6.63
C ASP A 21 2.65 16.23 6.34
N PRO A 22 1.85 15.88 7.35
CA PRO A 22 0.75 14.92 7.22
C PRO A 22 -0.30 15.31 6.16
N ASP A 23 -0.60 16.61 6.04
CA ASP A 23 -1.68 17.10 5.18
C ASP A 23 -1.34 16.87 3.69
N VAL A 24 -0.06 16.94 3.33
CA VAL A 24 0.40 16.63 1.97
C VAL A 24 0.17 15.15 1.63
N ILE A 25 0.39 14.25 2.58
CA ILE A 25 0.19 12.81 2.38
C ILE A 25 -1.30 12.48 2.23
N ALA A 26 -2.12 13.01 3.14
CA ALA A 26 -3.58 12.87 3.10
C ALA A 26 -4.17 13.34 1.76
N LYS A 27 -3.79 14.53 1.30
CA LYS A 27 -4.25 15.09 0.02
C LYS A 27 -3.79 14.25 -1.17
N LEU A 28 -2.55 13.77 -1.16
CA LEU A 28 -2.03 12.91 -2.23
C LEU A 28 -2.82 11.59 -2.30
N ALA A 29 -3.09 10.96 -1.15
CA ALA A 29 -3.87 9.73 -1.08
C ALA A 29 -5.29 9.94 -1.64
N GLY A 30 -5.97 11.00 -1.21
CA GLY A 30 -7.29 11.36 -1.73
C GLY A 30 -7.28 11.68 -3.24
N GLN A 31 -6.24 12.35 -3.74
CA GLN A 31 -6.09 12.61 -5.18
C GLN A 31 -5.91 11.29 -5.97
N GLN A 32 -5.00 10.42 -5.53
CA GLN A 32 -4.76 9.14 -6.20
C GLN A 32 -6.02 8.26 -6.20
N LEU A 33 -6.79 8.27 -5.11
CA LEU A 33 -8.05 7.53 -5.04
C LEU A 33 -9.10 8.05 -6.04
N ARG A 34 -9.20 9.39 -6.22
CA ARG A 34 -10.09 10.00 -7.22
C ARG A 34 -9.67 9.68 -8.66
N GLU A 35 -8.38 9.52 -8.89
CA GLU A 35 -7.80 9.19 -10.21
C GLU A 35 -7.81 7.67 -10.49
N ALA A 36 -8.08 6.85 -9.48
CA ALA A 36 -8.10 5.40 -9.62
C ALA A 36 -9.33 4.94 -10.41
N ASP A 37 -9.11 4.00 -11.33
CA ASP A 37 -10.17 3.37 -12.13
C ASP A 37 -10.90 2.29 -11.30
N ILE A 38 -11.66 2.73 -10.29
CA ILE A 38 -12.43 1.89 -9.37
C ILE A 38 -13.90 1.94 -9.76
N ASP A 39 -14.52 0.76 -9.89
CA ASP A 39 -15.98 0.64 -9.99
C ASP A 39 -16.63 0.87 -8.62
N TRP A 40 -16.96 2.13 -8.34
CA TRP A 40 -17.62 2.57 -7.11
C TRP A 40 -19.06 2.06 -6.96
N SER A 41 -19.71 1.60 -8.04
CA SER A 41 -21.10 1.11 -7.97
C SER A 41 -21.27 -0.17 -7.15
N ARG A 42 -20.16 -0.85 -6.85
CA ARG A 42 -20.10 -2.11 -6.09
C ARG A 42 -19.59 -1.92 -4.66
N LYS A 43 -19.29 -0.69 -4.26
CA LYS A 43 -18.74 -0.36 -2.94
C LYS A 43 -19.88 0.04 -2.00
N GLU A 44 -19.67 -0.22 -0.70
CA GLU A 44 -20.61 0.17 0.35
C GLU A 44 -20.56 1.67 0.64
N GLU A 45 -19.36 2.24 0.59
CA GLU A 45 -19.09 3.67 0.67
C GLU A 45 -18.99 4.30 -0.72
N ASP A 46 -19.26 5.60 -0.80
CA ASP A 46 -18.99 6.38 -2.00
C ASP A 46 -17.55 6.92 -2.04
N LEU A 47 -17.15 7.46 -3.20
CA LEU A 47 -15.80 7.99 -3.40
C LEU A 47 -15.45 9.12 -2.43
N GLU A 48 -16.40 10.02 -2.12
CA GLU A 48 -16.10 11.15 -1.25
C GLU A 48 -16.01 10.73 0.22
N GLU A 49 -16.81 9.74 0.64
CA GLU A 49 -16.65 9.09 1.95
C GLU A 49 -15.28 8.44 2.09
N ALA A 50 -14.85 7.66 1.09
CA ALA A 50 -13.55 6.98 1.09
C ALA A 50 -12.38 7.99 1.07
N VAL A 51 -12.50 9.09 0.31
CA VAL A 51 -11.48 10.14 0.34
C VAL A 51 -11.46 10.84 1.69
N HIS A 52 -12.62 11.15 2.27
CA HIS A 52 -12.68 11.76 3.60
C HIS A 52 -12.04 10.87 4.67
N GLN A 53 -12.24 9.56 4.57
CA GLN A 53 -11.56 8.58 5.41
C GLN A 53 -10.04 8.69 5.29
N LEU A 54 -9.49 8.70 4.08
CA LEU A 54 -8.05 8.89 3.84
C LEU A 54 -7.54 10.26 4.34
N GLU A 55 -8.34 11.31 4.23
CA GLU A 55 -7.98 12.63 4.76
C GLU A 55 -7.96 12.68 6.29
N SER A 56 -8.66 11.77 6.95
CA SER A 56 -8.77 11.69 8.41
C SER A 56 -7.83 10.64 9.06
N ASP A 57 -7.34 9.66 8.29
CA ASP A 57 -6.43 8.61 8.76
C ASP A 57 -5.09 8.67 8.02
N LEU A 58 -4.09 9.27 8.68
CA LEU A 58 -2.74 9.39 8.13
C LEU A 58 -2.04 8.03 7.93
N GLN A 59 -2.32 7.04 8.78
CA GLN A 59 -1.70 5.73 8.62
C GLN A 59 -2.21 5.10 7.32
N GLU A 60 -3.52 5.09 7.13
CA GLU A 60 -4.15 4.58 5.93
C GLU A 60 -3.70 5.35 4.68
N ALA A 61 -3.72 6.68 4.72
CA ALA A 61 -3.24 7.53 3.64
C ALA A 61 -1.79 7.22 3.24
N LEU A 62 -0.88 7.10 4.22
CA LEU A 62 0.50 6.75 3.96
C LEU A 62 0.63 5.35 3.36
N ALA A 63 -0.15 4.38 3.83
CA ALA A 63 -0.13 3.02 3.29
C ALA A 63 -0.58 3.00 1.82
N CYS A 64 -1.58 3.81 1.44
CA CYS A 64 -2.10 3.90 0.08
C CYS A 64 -1.11 4.49 -0.92
N VAL A 65 -0.30 5.49 -0.51
CA VAL A 65 0.61 6.20 -1.44
C VAL A 65 1.99 5.55 -1.58
N VAL A 66 2.32 4.54 -0.77
CA VAL A 66 3.62 3.85 -0.86
C VAL A 66 3.67 2.97 -2.11
N GLU A 67 4.59 3.30 -3.02
CA GLU A 67 4.81 2.56 -4.27
C GLU A 67 5.79 1.39 -4.06
N GLN A 68 5.30 0.22 -3.60
CA GLN A 68 6.17 -0.95 -3.34
C GLN A 68 6.94 -1.48 -4.57
N ASN A 69 6.40 -1.31 -5.78
CA ASN A 69 7.04 -1.74 -7.02
C ASN A 69 8.41 -1.08 -7.22
N ARG A 70 8.58 0.17 -6.76
CA ARG A 70 9.84 0.92 -6.82
C ARG A 70 10.99 0.25 -6.11
N MET A 71 10.73 -0.55 -5.08
CA MET A 71 11.78 -1.31 -4.39
C MET A 71 12.46 -2.33 -5.31
N THR A 72 11.79 -2.79 -6.36
CA THR A 72 12.27 -3.85 -7.25
C THR A 72 12.60 -3.38 -8.67
N GLU A 73 12.33 -2.12 -9.01
CA GLU A 73 12.52 -1.57 -10.37
C GLU A 73 13.95 -1.72 -10.91
N HIS A 74 14.95 -1.78 -10.03
CA HIS A 74 16.36 -1.92 -10.39
C HIS A 74 16.82 -3.39 -10.56
N LEU A 75 15.95 -4.38 -10.28
CA LEU A 75 16.29 -5.79 -10.29
C LEU A 75 15.87 -6.44 -11.62
N SER A 76 16.85 -6.78 -12.46
CA SER A 76 16.58 -7.48 -13.73
C SER A 76 16.01 -8.87 -13.48
N GLY A 77 14.90 -9.20 -14.14
CA GLY A 77 14.23 -10.50 -14.00
C GLY A 77 13.25 -10.60 -12.83
N VAL A 78 13.00 -9.51 -12.10
CA VAL A 78 11.99 -9.43 -11.04
C VAL A 78 10.77 -8.69 -11.56
N GLU A 79 9.61 -9.33 -11.48
CA GLU A 79 8.31 -8.74 -11.85
C GLU A 79 7.48 -8.55 -10.57
N PRO A 80 7.15 -7.31 -10.16
CA PRO A 80 6.27 -7.08 -9.03
C PRO A 80 4.85 -7.58 -9.36
N ARG A 81 4.29 -8.43 -8.49
CA ARG A 81 2.94 -9.02 -8.68
C ARG A 81 1.88 -8.44 -7.76
N GLY A 82 2.19 -7.35 -7.08
CA GLY A 82 1.35 -6.72 -6.07
C GLY A 82 2.04 -6.66 -4.71
N GLY A 83 1.38 -6.07 -3.74
CA GLY A 83 1.88 -5.92 -2.38
C GLY A 83 0.83 -5.27 -1.48
N LEU A 84 1.03 -5.42 -0.18
CA LEU A 84 0.23 -4.77 0.85
C LEU A 84 1.17 -4.04 1.80
N VAL A 85 0.81 -2.80 2.13
CA VAL A 85 1.58 -1.94 3.03
C VAL A 85 0.78 -1.76 4.31
N PHE A 86 1.48 -1.86 5.43
CA PHE A 86 0.95 -1.57 6.76
C PHE A 86 1.80 -0.48 7.38
N THR A 87 1.14 0.50 7.97
CA THR A 87 1.77 1.65 8.63
C THR A 87 1.30 1.70 10.08
N ALA A 88 2.21 2.06 10.98
CA ALA A 88 1.93 2.17 12.41
C ALA A 88 2.72 3.33 13.00
N PHE A 89 2.11 4.08 13.92
CA PHE A 89 2.83 5.07 14.71
C PHE A 89 3.68 4.41 15.80
N GLY A 90 4.79 5.07 16.13
CA GLY A 90 5.63 4.71 17.27
C GLY A 90 6.60 3.57 16.98
N LYS A 91 6.96 2.84 18.03
CA LYS A 91 7.97 1.78 17.92
C LYS A 91 7.41 0.58 17.15
N PRO A 92 8.27 -0.16 16.44
CA PRO A 92 7.85 -1.39 15.79
C PRO A 92 7.22 -2.38 16.80
N ASP A 93 6.10 -3.01 16.42
CA ASP A 93 5.52 -4.12 17.20
C ASP A 93 6.27 -5.43 16.87
N ASP A 94 6.89 -6.04 17.87
CA ASP A 94 7.59 -7.32 17.75
C ASP A 94 6.65 -8.49 17.41
N ARG A 95 5.35 -8.32 17.60
CA ARG A 95 4.32 -9.31 17.27
C ARG A 95 3.72 -9.11 15.89
N PHE A 96 4.08 -8.04 15.18
CA PHE A 96 3.57 -7.79 13.83
C PHE A 96 4.02 -8.92 12.90
N ARG A 97 3.04 -9.60 12.29
CA ARG A 97 3.25 -10.66 11.30
C ARG A 97 2.71 -10.16 9.97
N PRO A 98 3.57 -9.70 9.04
CA PRO A 98 3.11 -9.30 7.72
C PRO A 98 2.64 -10.53 6.94
N GLY A 99 1.55 -10.36 6.19
CA GLY A 99 0.96 -11.40 5.35
C GLY A 99 -0.47 -11.03 4.96
N PHE A 100 -1.03 -11.77 4.01
CA PHE A 100 -2.48 -11.78 3.83
C PHE A 100 -3.05 -12.44 5.08
N THR A 101 -3.86 -11.74 5.87
CA THR A 101 -4.73 -12.44 6.81
C THR A 101 -5.62 -13.34 5.97
N ASP A 102 -5.51 -14.66 6.17
CA ASP A 102 -6.45 -15.63 5.63
C ASP A 102 -7.83 -15.33 6.23
N PHE A 103 -8.53 -14.33 5.71
CA PHE A 103 -9.95 -14.16 5.92
C PHE A 103 -10.63 -15.16 4.98
N LEU A 104 -10.95 -16.32 5.57
CA LEU A 104 -12.00 -17.24 5.12
C LEU A 104 -13.33 -16.51 4.95
#